data_AF-A0A2E1VW80-F1
#
_entry.id   AF-A0A2E1VW80-F1
#
_cell.length_a   1.000
_cell.length_b   1.000
_cell.length_c   1.000
_cell.angle_alpha   90.00
_cell.angle_beta   90.00
_cell.angle_gamma   90.00
#
_symmetry.space_group_name_H-M   'P 1'
#
loop_
_entity.id
_entity.type
_entity.pdbx_description
1 polymer ?
#
loop_
_entity_poly.entity_id
_entity_poly.type
_entity_poly.pdbx_seq_one_letter_code
_entity_poly.pdbx_strand_id
1 'polypeptide(L)'
;MLPRALAAVGRMALTAYLGTTLICVLIFDGWGAGQFGSWSHAETWRLTSWIWLFWLIAASAWFSFFRFGPMEWLWRSLTFLRPQPMRERG
;
A
#
# COMPACT_ATOMS: atom_id res chain seq x y z
N MET A 1 17.85 12.71 3.12
CA MET A 1 16.56 12.63 2.39
C MET A 1 15.96 11.23 2.40
N LEU A 2 16.74 10.16 2.21
CA LEU A 2 16.29 8.76 2.32
C LEU A 2 15.50 8.37 3.59
N PRO A 3 15.87 8.83 4.81
CA PRO A 3 15.17 8.42 6.04
C PRO A 3 13.72 8.88 6.09
N ARG A 4 13.41 10.02 5.48
CA ARG A 4 12.04 10.58 5.45
C ARG A 4 11.14 9.82 4.47
N ALA A 5 11.69 9.34 3.36
CA ALA A 5 10.94 8.53 2.38
C ALA A 5 10.65 7.12 2.93
N LEU A 6 11.64 6.46 3.55
CA LEU A 6 11.39 5.20 4.26
C LEU A 6 10.41 5.36 5.42
N ALA A 7 10.50 6.46 6.17
CA ALA A 7 9.51 6.77 7.21
C ALA A 7 8.11 6.99 6.62
N ALA A 8 7.98 7.61 5.44
CA ALA A 8 6.70 7.79 4.77
C ALA A 8 6.08 6.46 4.36
N VAL A 9 6.86 5.55 3.73
CA VAL A 9 6.38 4.20 3.41
C VAL A 9 6.02 3.42 4.67
N GLY A 10 6.81 3.54 5.74
CA GLY A 10 6.50 2.94 7.05
C GLY A 10 5.19 3.46 7.65
N ARG A 11 4.81 4.72 7.39
CA ARG A 11 3.51 5.30 7.78
C ARG A 11 2.33 4.82 6.92
N MET A 12 2.59 4.17 5.79
CA MET A 12 1.60 3.55 4.89
C MET A 12 1.74 2.02 4.85
N ALA A 13 2.36 1.42 5.87
CA ALA A 13 2.65 -0.01 5.89
C ALA A 13 1.39 -0.90 5.86
N LEU A 14 0.32 -0.52 6.57
CA LEU A 14 -0.94 -1.28 6.57
C LEU A 14 -1.65 -1.16 5.22
N THR A 15 -1.69 0.05 4.65
CA THR A 15 -2.26 0.26 3.32
C THR A 15 -1.48 -0.52 2.26
N ALA A 16 -0.14 -0.45 2.29
CA ALA A 16 0.72 -1.14 1.33
C ALA A 16 0.64 -2.66 1.47
N TYR A 17 0.56 -3.17 2.70
CA TYR A 17 0.33 -4.58 2.96
C TYR A 17 -0.99 -5.05 2.36
N LEU A 18 -2.11 -4.42 2.75
CA LEU A 18 -3.44 -4.82 2.29
C LEU A 18 -3.59 -4.68 0.77
N GLY A 19 -3.09 -3.60 0.18
CA GLY A 19 -3.18 -3.41 -1.25
C GLY A 19 -2.26 -4.36 -2.03
N THR A 20 -1.07 -4.69 -1.52
CA THR A 20 -0.22 -5.75 -2.12
C THR A 20 -0.90 -7.11 -2.03
N THR A 21 -1.45 -7.45 -0.87
CA THR A 21 -2.24 -8.68 -0.70
C THR A 21 -3.39 -8.73 -1.67
N LEU A 22 -4.15 -7.63 -1.83
CA LEU A 22 -5.25 -7.55 -2.78
C LEU A 22 -4.77 -7.77 -4.22
N ILE A 23 -3.67 -7.13 -4.64
CA ILE A 23 -3.08 -7.35 -5.97
C ILE A 23 -2.69 -8.81 -6.15
N CYS A 24 -2.01 -9.42 -5.18
CA CYS A 24 -1.61 -10.83 -5.24
C CYS A 24 -2.81 -11.77 -5.31
N VAL A 25 -3.87 -11.53 -4.53
CA VAL A 25 -5.10 -12.33 -4.55
C VAL A 25 -5.78 -12.18 -5.92
N LEU A 26 -5.92 -10.96 -6.44
CA LEU A 26 -6.52 -10.75 -7.75
C LEU A 26 -5.75 -11.39 -8.91
N ILE A 27 -4.43 -11.54 -8.79
CA ILE A 27 -3.60 -12.12 -9.85
C ILE A 27 -3.49 -13.65 -9.70
N PHE A 28 -3.18 -14.13 -8.50
CA PHE A 28 -2.80 -15.51 -8.27
C PHE A 28 -3.93 -16.36 -7.70
N ASP A 29 -4.82 -15.80 -6.88
CA ASP A 29 -5.89 -16.59 -6.27
C ASP A 29 -6.95 -16.97 -7.30
N GLY A 30 -7.61 -18.12 -7.09
CA GLY A 30 -8.65 -18.64 -7.98
C GLY A 30 -9.89 -17.74 -8.07
N TRP A 31 -10.10 -16.84 -7.10
CA TRP A 31 -11.13 -15.81 -7.16
C TRP A 31 -10.79 -14.65 -8.12
N GLY A 32 -9.52 -14.53 -8.53
CA GLY A 32 -9.01 -13.54 -9.46
C GLY A 32 -8.70 -14.14 -10.83
N ALA A 33 -7.49 -13.91 -11.33
CA ALA A 33 -7.00 -14.48 -12.58
C ALA A 33 -6.52 -15.94 -12.45
N GLY A 34 -6.43 -16.49 -11.23
CA GLY A 34 -6.09 -17.90 -11.00
C GLY A 34 -4.71 -18.32 -11.50
N GLN A 35 -3.77 -17.38 -11.66
CA GLN A 35 -2.46 -17.64 -12.28
C GLN A 35 -1.46 -18.32 -11.33
N PHE A 36 -1.90 -18.89 -10.21
CA PHE A 36 -1.03 -19.56 -9.25
C PHE A 36 -0.21 -20.67 -9.91
N GLY A 37 1.12 -20.60 -9.81
CA GLY A 37 2.03 -21.58 -10.39
C GLY A 37 2.21 -21.52 -11.91
N SER A 38 1.54 -20.62 -12.61
CA SER A 38 1.65 -20.47 -14.07
C SER A 38 2.80 -19.57 -14.53
N TRP A 39 3.28 -18.69 -13.65
CA TRP A 39 4.31 -17.71 -13.96
C TRP A 39 5.70 -18.24 -13.62
N SER A 40 6.68 -17.91 -14.46
CA SER A 40 8.09 -18.14 -14.16
C SER A 40 8.56 -17.24 -13.02
N HIS A 41 9.62 -17.66 -12.32
CA HIS A 41 10.24 -16.85 -11.27
C HIS A 41 10.59 -15.43 -11.75
N ALA A 42 11.08 -15.29 -12.99
CA ALA A 42 11.45 -14.00 -13.57
C ALA A 42 10.26 -13.05 -13.77
N GLU A 43 9.07 -13.57 -14.08
CA GLU A 43 7.84 -12.78 -14.22
C GLU A 43 7.34 -12.30 -12.86
N THR A 44 7.32 -13.18 -11.87
CA THR A 44 6.94 -12.85 -10.49
C THR A 44 7.86 -11.81 -9.86
N TRP A 45 9.18 -11.91 -10.09
CA TRP A 45 10.14 -10.88 -9.67
C TRP A 45 9.86 -9.53 -10.33
N ARG A 46 9.57 -9.51 -11.64
CA ARG A 46 9.22 -8.28 -12.36
C ARG A 46 7.99 -7.61 -11.79
N LEU A 47 6.91 -8.37 -11.57
CA LEU A 47 5.69 -7.87 -10.96
C LEU A 47 5.94 -7.31 -9.57
N THR A 48 6.72 -8.01 -8.74
CA THR A 48 7.06 -7.57 -7.39
C THR A 48 7.81 -6.23 -7.42
N SER A 49 8.77 -6.07 -8.34
CA SER A 49 9.47 -4.79 -8.54
C SER A 49 8.52 -3.67 -8.94
N TRP A 50 7.55 -3.94 -9.83
CA TRP A 50 6.53 -2.96 -10.22
C TRP A 50 5.61 -2.57 -9.07
N ILE A 51 5.15 -3.54 -8.27
CA ILE A 51 4.33 -3.28 -7.09
C ILE A 51 5.07 -2.40 -6.08
N TRP A 52 6.36 -2.68 -5.83
CA TRP A 52 7.19 -1.87 -4.97
C TRP A 52 7.37 -0.44 -5.48
N LEU A 53 7.66 -0.28 -6.76
CA LEU A 53 7.80 1.04 -7.39
C LEU A 53 6.48 1.82 -7.32
N PHE A 54 5.36 1.16 -7.59
CA PHE A 54 4.02 1.73 -7.44
C PHE A 54 3.79 2.24 -6.01
N TRP A 55 4.05 1.44 -4.98
CA TRP A 55 3.86 1.85 -3.59
C TRP A 55 4.78 2.99 -3.17
N LEU A 56 6.03 3.01 -3.64
CA LEU A 56 6.97 4.10 -3.36
C LEU A 56 6.46 5.44 -3.91
N ILE A 57 5.97 5.44 -5.15
CA ILE A 57 5.43 6.63 -5.80
C ILE A 57 4.08 7.02 -5.16
N ALA A 58 3.18 6.05 -5.01
CA ALA A 58 1.85 6.27 -4.46
C ALA A 58 1.92 6.82 -3.03
N ALA A 59 2.77 6.25 -2.16
CA ALA A 59 2.95 6.76 -0.81
C ALA A 59 3.51 8.19 -0.82
N SER A 60 4.53 8.45 -1.64
CA SER A 60 5.13 9.78 -1.75
C SER A 60 4.12 10.84 -2.20
N ALA A 61 3.34 10.54 -3.24
CA ALA A 61 2.29 11.42 -3.74
C ALA A 61 1.14 11.60 -2.74
N TRP A 62 0.75 10.52 -2.05
CA TRP A 62 -0.34 10.55 -1.07
C TRP A 62 -0.04 11.46 0.11
N PHE A 63 1.18 11.37 0.67
CA PHE A 63 1.60 12.20 1.79
C PHE A 63 1.77 13.69 1.44
N SER A 64 1.75 14.06 0.15
CA SER A 64 1.65 15.47 -0.25
C SER A 64 0.27 16.08 0.03
N PHE A 65 -0.77 15.25 0.16
CA PHE A 65 -2.15 15.70 0.36
C PHE A 65 -2.76 15.26 1.70
N PHE A 66 -2.35 14.12 2.24
CA PHE A 66 -2.95 13.48 3.42
C PHE A 66 -1.92 13.13 4.49
N ARG A 67 -2.31 13.20 5.78
CA ARG A 67 -1.41 12.91 6.92
C ARG A 67 -1.20 11.43 7.18
N PHE A 68 -2.14 10.60 6.76
CA PHE A 68 -2.20 9.18 7.08
C PHE A 68 -2.54 8.40 5.81
N GLY A 69 -2.06 7.17 5.72
CA GLY A 69 -2.57 6.22 4.75
C GLY A 69 -4.06 5.94 5.01
N PRO A 70 -4.83 5.59 3.96
CA PRO A 70 -6.27 5.38 4.07
C PRO A 70 -6.64 4.29 5.08
N MET A 71 -5.90 3.17 5.10
CA MET A 71 -6.17 2.08 6.03
C MET A 71 -5.67 2.39 7.45
N GLU A 72 -4.55 3.11 7.58
CA GLU A 72 -4.05 3.56 8.88
C GLU A 72 -4.99 4.57 9.53
N TRP A 73 -5.57 5.47 8.72
CA TRP A 73 -6.59 6.41 9.17
C TRP A 73 -7.85 5.67 9.63
N LEU A 74 -8.30 4.68 8.86
CA LEU A 74 -9.46 3.86 9.20
C LEU A 74 -9.21 3.10 10.50
N TRP A 75 -8.06 2.43 10.61
CA TRP A 75 -7.67 1.70 11.81
C TRP A 75 -7.64 2.60 13.04
N ARG A 76 -6.96 3.76 12.98
CA ARG A 76 -6.93 4.72 14.09
C ARG A 76 -8.32 5.26 14.43
N SER A 77 -9.13 5.57 13.43
CA SER A 77 -10.47 6.11 13.67
C SER A 77 -11.39 5.08 14.32
N LEU A 78 -11.24 3.80 13.96
CA LEU A 78 -11.96 2.69 14.59
C LEU A 78 -11.46 2.41 16.01
N THR A 79 -10.14 2.36 16.24
CA THR A 79 -9.56 2.11 17.58
C THR A 79 -10.01 3.16 18.59
N PHE A 80 -10.07 4.43 18.19
CA PHE A 80 -10.45 5.53 19.08
C PHE A 80 -11.92 5.92 18.97
N LEU A 81 -12.70 5.25 18.11
CA LEU A 81 -14.07 5.64 17.72
C LEU A 81 -14.24 7.14 17.44
N ARG A 82 -13.19 7.78 16.92
CA ARG A 82 -13.16 9.21 16.64
C ARG A 82 -12.50 9.44 15.28
N PRO A 83 -13.17 10.13 14.34
CA PRO A 83 -12.58 10.44 13.04
C PRO A 83 -11.39 11.38 13.24
N GLN A 84 -10.19 10.89 12.94
CA GLN A 84 -8.98 11.71 12.95
C GLN A 84 -8.99 12.67 11.74
N PRO A 85 -8.50 13.91 11.85
CA PRO A 85 -8.42 14.80 10.69
C PRO A 85 -7.41 14.26 9.67
N MET A 86 -7.91 13.90 8.48
CA MET A 86 -7.14 13.22 7.44
C MET A 86 -6.27 14.18 6.59
N ARG A 87 -6.65 15.45 6.54
CA ARG A 87 -5.99 16.52 5.79
C ARG A 87 -5.34 17.51 6.76
N GLU A 88 -4.10 17.93 6.52
CA GLU A 88 -3.58 19.13 7.20
C GLU A 88 -4.44 20.31 6.74
N ARG A 89 -5.19 20.91 7.66
CA ARG A 89 -5.75 22.23 7.42
C ARG A 89 -4.55 23.16 7.26
N GLY A 90 -4.33 23.63 6.04
CA GLY A 90 -3.57 24.86 5.80
C GLY A 90 -4.26 26.04 6.44
#